data_AF-A0A4P1RRA5-F1
#
_entry.id   AF-A0A4P1RRA5-F1
#
_cell.length_a   1.000
_cell.length_b   1.000
_cell.length_c   1.000
_cell.angle_alpha   90.00
_cell.angle_beta   90.00
_cell.angle_gamma   90.00
#
_symmetry.space_group_name_H-M   'P 1'
#
loop_
_entity.id
_entity.type
_entity.pdbx_description
1 polymer ?
#
loop_
_entity_poly.entity_id
_entity_poly.type
_entity_poly.pdbx_seq_one_letter_code
_entity_poly.pdbx_strand_id
1 'polypeptide(L)'
;MHAMWKPQKFKCIYLYATLYVFTLTLPSATAMYWAFGDKLLDHSNAFALLPRSAWRDAAVVLMLIHQFITFGFACTPLYFVWEKVIGMHDTKSIFLRALARLPVVIPIWFLAIIFPFFGPINSAVGALLVSFTVYIIPASAHMLTFKSASARQNAAEKLPFFIPSWTLMYVINAFVVVWVLVVGFGFGGWASMTNFIRQVDTFGLFAKCYQCPPKVPATNQTLHH
;
A
#
# COMPACT_ATOMS: atom_id res chain seq x y z
N MET A 1 -18.33 -15.89 1.00
CA MET A 1 -17.32 -16.75 1.64
C MET A 1 -17.12 -18.04 0.82
N HIS A 2 -16.73 -17.93 -0.45
CA HIS A 2 -16.48 -19.09 -1.33
C HIS A 2 -15.01 -19.53 -1.37
N ALA A 3 -14.09 -18.74 -0.79
CA ALA A 3 -12.66 -19.02 -0.82
C ALA A 3 -12.16 -19.85 0.38
N MET A 4 -12.98 -20.04 1.43
CA MET A 4 -12.54 -20.70 2.66
C MET A 4 -13.45 -21.88 3.01
N TRP A 5 -12.86 -23.06 3.14
CA TRP A 5 -13.56 -24.32 3.43
C TRP A 5 -14.27 -24.32 4.80
N LYS A 6 -13.70 -23.66 5.82
CA LYS A 6 -14.28 -23.55 7.17
C LYS A 6 -14.25 -22.10 7.69
N PRO A 7 -15.24 -21.26 7.32
CA PRO A 7 -15.26 -19.84 7.64
C PRO A 7 -15.22 -19.51 9.14
N GLN A 8 -15.77 -20.38 10.00
CA GLN A 8 -15.77 -20.21 11.45
C GLN A 8 -14.37 -20.10 12.07
N LYS A 9 -13.35 -20.67 11.42
CA LYS A 9 -11.96 -20.61 11.90
C LYS A 9 -11.20 -19.37 11.44
N PHE A 10 -11.84 -18.47 10.67
CA PHE A 10 -11.17 -17.34 10.04
C PHE A 10 -10.42 -16.47 11.04
N LYS A 11 -10.98 -16.18 12.22
CA LYS A 11 -10.35 -15.34 13.23
C LYS A 11 -8.99 -15.86 13.70
N CYS A 12 -8.94 -17.15 14.04
CA CYS A 12 -7.70 -17.77 14.50
C CYS A 12 -6.66 -17.82 13.36
N ILE A 13 -7.08 -18.21 12.16
CA ILE A 13 -6.19 -18.25 10.99
C ILE A 13 -5.67 -16.85 10.63
N TYR A 14 -6.53 -15.83 10.70
CA TYR A 14 -6.15 -14.44 10.49
C TYR A 14 -5.10 -14.01 11.52
N LEU A 15 -5.32 -14.30 12.81
CA LEU A 15 -4.35 -13.99 13.86
C LEU A 15 -3.00 -14.69 13.61
N TYR A 16 -3.00 -15.99 13.29
CA TYR A 16 -1.76 -16.71 12.98
C TYR A 16 -1.06 -16.15 11.74
N ALA A 17 -1.82 -15.79 10.70
CA ALA A 17 -1.27 -15.17 9.51
C ALA A 17 -0.64 -13.80 9.83
N THR A 18 -1.29 -12.98 10.67
CA THR A 18 -0.73 -11.70 11.13
C THR A 18 0.57 -11.90 11.91
N LEU A 19 0.59 -12.84 12.87
CA LEU A 19 1.79 -13.17 13.63
C LEU A 19 2.92 -13.65 12.73
N TYR A 20 2.61 -14.52 11.76
CA TYR A 20 3.58 -14.98 10.77
C TYR A 20 4.15 -13.81 9.95
N VAL A 21 3.31 -12.89 9.47
CA VAL A 21 3.80 -11.69 8.76
C VAL A 21 4.74 -10.88 9.64
N PHE A 22 4.44 -10.71 10.92
CA PHE A 22 5.35 -10.01 11.84
C PHE A 22 6.70 -10.71 12.01
N THR A 23 6.75 -12.04 12.00
CA THR A 23 8.02 -12.77 12.04
C THR A 23 8.88 -12.56 10.78
N LEU A 24 8.26 -12.20 9.65
CA LEU A 24 8.99 -11.89 8.42
C LEU A 24 9.43 -10.41 8.37
N THR A 25 8.56 -9.50 8.79
CA THR A 25 8.77 -8.06 8.61
C THR A 25 9.57 -7.42 9.75
N LEU A 26 9.33 -7.80 11.01
CA LEU A 26 9.99 -7.16 12.14
C LEU A 26 11.49 -7.44 12.18
N PRO A 27 11.99 -8.68 12.01
CA PRO A 27 13.42 -8.93 12.06
C PRO A 27 14.18 -8.22 10.93
N SER A 28 13.63 -8.24 9.71
CA SER A 28 14.25 -7.60 8.55
C SER A 28 14.27 -6.08 8.68
N ALA A 29 13.17 -5.46 9.10
CA ALA A 29 13.10 -4.02 9.35
C ALA A 29 14.05 -3.61 10.50
N THR A 30 14.07 -4.37 11.59
CA THR A 30 14.95 -4.10 12.74
C THR A 30 16.42 -4.19 12.36
N ALA A 31 16.81 -5.21 11.59
CA ALA A 31 18.19 -5.37 11.12
C ALA A 31 18.62 -4.21 10.21
N MET A 32 17.76 -3.78 9.29
CA MET A 32 18.04 -2.63 8.42
C MET A 32 18.14 -1.33 9.20
N TYR A 33 17.22 -1.09 10.15
CA TYR A 33 17.24 0.11 10.99
C TYR A 33 18.47 0.13 11.90
N TRP A 34 18.87 -1.01 12.47
CA TRP A 34 20.09 -1.14 13.26
C TRP A 34 21.35 -0.82 12.45
N ALA A 35 21.40 -1.24 11.18
CA ALA A 35 22.57 -1.06 10.33
C ALA A 35 22.68 0.35 9.72
N PHE A 36 21.56 0.97 9.35
CA PHE A 36 21.56 2.20 8.54
C PHE A 36 20.85 3.40 9.19
N GLY A 37 20.08 3.17 10.25
CA GLY A 37 19.38 4.20 11.03
C GLY A 37 18.59 5.17 10.14
N ASP A 38 18.80 6.46 10.38
CA ASP A 38 18.05 7.55 9.74
C ASP A 38 18.23 7.64 8.22
N LYS A 39 19.25 6.97 7.64
CA LYS A 39 19.42 6.93 6.17
C LYS A 39 18.22 6.30 5.46
N LEU A 40 17.46 5.45 6.15
CA LEU A 40 16.23 4.83 5.65
C LEU A 40 15.06 5.83 5.52
N LEU A 41 15.11 6.97 6.21
CA LEU A 41 14.07 8.01 6.10
C LEU A 41 14.09 8.66 4.72
N ASP A 42 15.28 8.91 4.18
CA ASP A 42 15.47 9.49 2.85
C ASP A 42 15.61 8.42 1.74
N HIS A 43 15.86 7.16 2.13
CA HIS A 43 15.93 6.02 1.22
C HIS A 43 14.80 5.03 1.42
N SER A 44 13.66 5.28 0.74
CA SER A 44 12.48 4.42 0.81
C SER A 44 12.72 2.99 0.30
N ASN A 45 13.75 2.79 -0.54
CA ASN A 45 14.20 1.46 -0.95
C ASN A 45 15.45 1.05 -0.16
N ALA A 46 15.27 0.11 0.78
CA ALA A 46 16.33 -0.47 1.60
C ALA A 46 17.49 -1.08 0.79
N PHE A 47 17.22 -1.65 -0.39
CA PHE A 47 18.27 -2.23 -1.24
C PHE A 47 19.28 -1.20 -1.77
N ALA A 48 18.90 0.08 -1.83
CA ALA A 48 19.79 1.15 -2.26
C ALA A 48 20.94 1.40 -1.28
N LEU A 49 20.76 1.06 0.01
CA LEU A 49 21.77 1.24 1.04
C LEU A 49 22.71 0.04 1.19
N LEU A 50 22.30 -1.14 0.72
CA LEU A 50 23.09 -2.35 0.86
C LEU A 50 24.33 -2.33 -0.07
N PRO A 51 25.51 -2.72 0.44
CA PRO A 51 26.72 -2.78 -0.36
C PRO A 51 26.58 -3.79 -1.50
N ARG A 52 27.26 -3.51 -2.62
CA ARG A 52 27.25 -4.40 -3.80
C ARG A 52 27.79 -5.78 -3.39
N SER A 53 26.97 -6.81 -3.59
CA SER A 53 27.29 -8.20 -3.29
C SER A 53 26.38 -9.12 -4.11
N ALA A 54 26.83 -10.36 -4.36
CA ALA A 54 26.02 -11.34 -5.07
C ALA A 54 24.67 -11.61 -4.38
N TRP A 55 24.64 -11.58 -3.03
CA TRP A 55 23.42 -11.75 -2.25
C TRP A 55 22.42 -10.60 -2.45
N ARG A 56 22.90 -9.36 -2.45
CA ARG A 56 22.06 -8.20 -2.74
C ARG A 56 21.51 -8.28 -4.16
N ASP A 57 22.36 -8.61 -5.13
CA ASP A 57 21.96 -8.66 -6.53
C ASP A 57 20.92 -9.78 -6.77
N ALA A 58 21.10 -10.95 -6.15
CA ALA A 58 20.11 -12.03 -6.15
C ALA A 58 18.76 -11.59 -5.53
N ALA A 59 18.79 -10.88 -4.40
CA ALA A 59 17.59 -10.37 -3.75
C ALA A 59 16.85 -9.34 -4.62
N VAL A 60 17.58 -8.44 -5.29
CA VAL A 60 17.00 -7.48 -6.24
C VAL A 60 16.35 -8.19 -7.43
N VAL A 61 17.01 -9.20 -8.01
CA VAL A 61 16.43 -10.01 -9.09
C VAL A 61 15.15 -10.71 -8.64
N LEU A 62 15.15 -11.32 -7.46
CA LEU A 62 13.96 -11.97 -6.91
C LEU A 62 12.82 -10.96 -6.67
N MET A 63 13.14 -9.77 -6.18
CA MET A 63 12.17 -8.68 -5.99
C MET A 63 11.58 -8.20 -7.32
N LEU A 64 12.37 -8.11 -8.38
CA LEU A 64 11.89 -7.75 -9.72
C LEU A 64 10.94 -8.82 -10.29
N ILE A 65 11.27 -10.10 -10.12
CA ILE A 65 10.39 -11.22 -10.51
C ILE A 65 9.07 -11.13 -9.73
N HIS A 66 9.15 -10.94 -8.41
CA HIS A 66 7.97 -10.76 -7.57
C HIS A 66 7.11 -9.59 -8.07
N GLN A 67 7.70 -8.42 -8.29
CA GLN A 67 6.97 -7.22 -8.73
C GLN A 67 6.28 -7.41 -10.09
N PHE A 68 6.91 -8.15 -11.02
CA PHE A 68 6.31 -8.48 -12.31
C PHE A 68 5.06 -9.35 -12.16
N ILE A 69 5.12 -10.38 -11.32
CA ILE A 69 3.98 -11.27 -11.05
C ILE A 69 2.88 -10.51 -10.31
N THR A 70 3.23 -9.72 -9.30
CA THR A 70 2.27 -8.90 -8.53
C THR A 70 1.56 -7.90 -9.43
N PHE A 71 2.27 -7.24 -10.36
CA PHE A 71 1.66 -6.34 -11.32
C PHE A 71 0.60 -7.05 -12.18
N GLY A 72 0.93 -8.23 -12.71
CA GLY A 72 -0.02 -9.04 -13.49
C GLY A 72 -1.28 -9.39 -12.69
N PHE A 73 -1.11 -9.81 -11.42
CA PHE A 73 -2.23 -10.13 -10.54
C PHE A 73 -3.08 -8.89 -10.19
N ALA A 74 -2.44 -7.76 -9.88
CA ALA A 74 -3.12 -6.53 -9.49
C ALA A 74 -3.88 -5.86 -10.65
N CYS A 75 -3.35 -5.93 -11.88
CA CYS A 75 -4.04 -5.38 -13.06
C CYS A 75 -5.17 -6.29 -13.57
N THR A 76 -5.16 -7.58 -13.25
CA THR A 76 -6.20 -8.53 -13.67
C THR A 76 -7.64 -8.09 -13.33
N PRO A 77 -7.99 -7.71 -12.09
CA PRO A 77 -9.33 -7.21 -11.78
C PRO A 77 -9.66 -5.91 -12.53
N LEU A 78 -8.68 -5.03 -12.75
CA LEU A 78 -8.89 -3.80 -13.54
C LEU A 78 -9.22 -4.13 -15.00
N TYR A 79 -8.52 -5.10 -15.59
CA TYR A 79 -8.85 -5.57 -16.94
C TYR A 79 -10.24 -6.18 -17.00
N PHE A 80 -10.65 -6.97 -16.02
CA PHE A 80 -11.99 -7.55 -16.03
C PHE A 80 -13.09 -6.49 -15.93
N VAL A 81 -12.92 -5.49 -15.05
CA VAL A 81 -13.86 -4.37 -14.95
C VAL A 81 -13.89 -3.58 -16.26
N TRP A 82 -12.72 -3.27 -16.82
CA TRP A 82 -12.63 -2.53 -18.09
C TRP A 82 -13.22 -3.29 -19.28
N GLU A 83 -12.88 -4.57 -19.44
CA GLU A 83 -13.43 -5.48 -20.47
C GLU A 83 -14.96 -5.56 -20.37
N LYS A 84 -15.51 -5.51 -19.15
CA LYS A 84 -16.95 -5.47 -18.91
C LYS A 84 -17.58 -4.13 -19.29
N VAL A 85 -16.91 -3.02 -18.98
CA VAL A 85 -17.36 -1.65 -19.34
C VAL A 85 -17.44 -1.48 -20.86
N ILE A 86 -16.47 -2.00 -21.61
CA ILE A 86 -16.43 -1.92 -23.07
C ILE A 86 -17.23 -3.05 -23.76
N GLY A 87 -17.85 -3.96 -23.01
CA GLY A 87 -18.63 -5.09 -23.54
C GLY A 87 -17.82 -6.18 -24.24
N MET A 88 -16.50 -6.20 -24.09
CA MET A 88 -15.61 -7.18 -24.75
C MET A 88 -15.33 -8.45 -23.92
N HIS A 89 -15.96 -8.57 -22.75
CA HIS A 89 -15.70 -9.66 -21.79
C HIS A 89 -15.91 -11.07 -22.36
N ASP A 90 -16.87 -11.25 -23.27
CA ASP A 90 -17.22 -12.55 -23.87
C ASP A 90 -16.43 -12.88 -25.16
N THR A 91 -15.51 -12.00 -25.58
CA THR A 91 -14.75 -12.19 -26.82
C THR A 91 -13.74 -13.33 -26.69
N LYS A 92 -13.78 -14.31 -27.60
CA LYS A 92 -12.85 -15.45 -27.62
C LYS A 92 -11.45 -15.12 -28.16
N SER A 93 -11.30 -14.03 -28.91
CA SER A 93 -10.02 -13.60 -29.49
C SER A 93 -9.10 -12.98 -28.44
N ILE A 94 -7.96 -13.63 -28.19
CA ILE A 94 -6.93 -13.16 -27.26
C ILE A 94 -6.32 -11.84 -27.74
N PHE A 95 -6.13 -11.66 -29.05
CA PHE A 95 -5.54 -10.45 -29.62
C PHE A 95 -6.44 -9.22 -29.40
N LEU A 96 -7.75 -9.35 -29.62
CA LEU A 96 -8.69 -8.26 -29.41
C LEU A 96 -8.74 -7.85 -27.93
N ARG A 97 -8.67 -8.83 -27.02
CA ARG A 97 -8.58 -8.58 -25.57
C ARG A 97 -7.27 -7.91 -25.17
N ALA A 98 -6.14 -8.28 -25.79
CA ALA A 98 -4.86 -7.63 -25.53
C ALA A 98 -4.90 -6.14 -25.92
N LEU A 99 -5.42 -5.82 -27.11
CA LEU A 99 -5.61 -4.44 -27.54
C LEU A 99 -6.56 -3.68 -26.62
N ALA A 100 -7.66 -4.29 -26.20
CA ALA A 100 -8.63 -3.69 -25.29
C ALA A 100 -8.07 -3.37 -23.90
N ARG A 101 -6.99 -4.03 -23.47
CA ARG A 101 -6.32 -3.75 -22.19
C ARG A 101 -5.30 -2.61 -22.28
N LEU A 102 -4.82 -2.25 -23.47
CA LEU A 102 -3.84 -1.18 -23.65
C LEU A 102 -4.27 0.15 -23.00
N PRO A 103 -5.53 0.61 -23.12
CA PRO A 103 -5.99 1.83 -22.44
C PRO A 103 -5.88 1.80 -20.92
N VAL A 104 -5.82 0.62 -20.30
CA VAL A 104 -5.62 0.45 -18.84
C VAL A 104 -4.13 0.46 -18.50
N VAL A 105 -3.31 -0.26 -19.27
CA VAL A 105 -1.88 -0.42 -18.97
C VAL A 105 -1.08 0.83 -19.28
N ILE A 106 -1.36 1.49 -20.41
CA ILE A 106 -0.58 2.64 -20.88
C ILE A 106 -0.56 3.77 -19.84
N PRO A 107 -1.70 4.18 -19.25
CA PRO A 107 -1.69 5.20 -18.19
C PRO A 107 -0.92 4.76 -16.95
N ILE A 108 -1.05 3.49 -16.52
CA ILE A 108 -0.34 2.98 -15.34
C ILE A 108 1.18 3.01 -15.59
N TRP A 109 1.61 2.53 -16.75
CA TRP A 109 3.02 2.54 -17.16
C TRP A 109 3.56 3.96 -17.29
N PHE A 110 2.79 4.86 -17.90
CA PHE A 110 3.15 6.26 -18.08
C PHE A 110 3.30 7.00 -16.74
N LEU A 111 2.34 6.81 -15.83
CA LEU A 111 2.41 7.38 -14.47
C LEU A 111 3.60 6.82 -13.69
N ALA A 112 3.93 5.54 -13.85
CA ALA A 112 5.11 4.93 -13.22
C ALA A 112 6.42 5.54 -13.72
N ILE A 113 6.50 5.97 -14.99
CA ILE A 113 7.66 6.67 -15.54
C ILE A 113 7.76 8.10 -14.98
N ILE A 114 6.63 8.80 -14.87
CA ILE A 114 6.61 10.21 -14.42
C ILE A 114 6.92 10.32 -12.93
N PHE A 115 6.37 9.43 -12.10
CA PHE A 115 6.44 9.51 -10.65
C PHE A 115 7.10 8.27 -10.04
N PRO A 116 8.44 8.14 -10.08
CA PRO A 116 9.16 7.02 -9.47
C PRO A 116 9.24 7.10 -7.93
N PHE A 117 8.32 7.82 -7.28
CA PHE A 117 8.34 8.17 -5.86
C PHE A 117 7.71 7.10 -4.98
N PHE A 118 8.34 5.92 -4.86
CA PHE A 118 7.79 4.77 -4.13
C PHE A 118 7.33 5.10 -2.70
N GLY A 119 8.15 5.85 -1.95
CA GLY A 119 7.86 6.21 -0.55
C GLY A 119 6.62 7.11 -0.43
N PRO A 120 6.61 8.31 -1.05
CA PRO A 120 5.46 9.20 -1.00
C PRO A 120 4.18 8.59 -1.58
N ILE A 121 4.27 7.83 -2.67
CA ILE A 121 3.11 7.14 -3.25
C ILE A 121 2.53 6.14 -2.25
N ASN A 122 3.37 5.27 -1.67
CA ASN A 122 2.91 4.29 -0.69
C ASN A 122 2.30 4.97 0.55
N SER A 123 2.91 6.05 1.04
CA SER A 123 2.39 6.79 2.19
C SER A 123 1.06 7.48 1.88
N ALA A 124 0.94 8.10 0.70
CA ALA A 124 -0.30 8.78 0.29
C ALA A 124 -1.43 7.78 0.08
N VAL A 125 -1.17 6.64 -0.58
CA VAL A 125 -2.13 5.55 -0.73
C VAL A 125 -2.55 4.99 0.63
N GLY A 126 -1.59 4.81 1.55
CA GLY A 126 -1.86 4.41 2.93
C GLY A 126 -2.79 5.38 3.65
N ALA A 127 -2.42 6.66 3.68
CA ALA A 127 -3.19 7.69 4.38
C ALA A 127 -4.59 7.91 3.79
N LEU A 128 -4.75 7.86 2.47
CA LEU A 128 -5.99 8.23 1.78
C LEU A 128 -6.92 7.04 1.52
N LEU A 129 -6.39 5.89 1.09
CA LEU A 129 -7.21 4.74 0.67
C LEU A 129 -7.26 3.66 1.76
N VAL A 130 -6.12 3.33 2.37
CA VAL A 130 -6.05 2.27 3.39
C VAL A 130 -6.77 2.69 4.67
N SER A 131 -6.63 3.95 5.09
CA SER A 131 -7.39 4.51 6.23
C SER A 131 -8.91 4.24 6.11
N PHE A 132 -9.48 4.44 4.91
CA PHE A 132 -10.91 4.22 4.70
C PHE A 132 -11.26 2.74 4.64
N THR A 133 -10.53 1.98 3.82
CA THR A 133 -10.87 0.58 3.51
C THR A 133 -10.62 -0.38 4.67
N VAL A 134 -9.60 -0.13 5.49
CA VAL A 134 -9.21 -1.03 6.59
C VAL A 134 -9.80 -0.60 7.93
N TYR A 135 -9.96 0.71 8.17
CA TYR A 135 -10.38 1.21 9.48
C TYR A 135 -11.77 1.86 9.43
N ILE A 136 -11.93 2.98 8.70
CA ILE A 136 -13.13 3.82 8.81
C ILE A 136 -14.38 3.08 8.34
N ILE A 137 -14.36 2.50 7.13
CA ILE A 137 -15.53 1.83 6.55
C ILE A 137 -15.89 0.58 7.36
N PRO A 138 -14.96 -0.35 7.67
CA PRO A 138 -15.32 -1.55 8.44
C PRO A 138 -15.83 -1.23 9.84
N ALA A 139 -15.19 -0.30 10.57
CA ALA A 139 -15.62 0.07 11.91
C ALA A 139 -16.98 0.79 11.90
N SER A 140 -17.21 1.67 10.93
CA SER A 140 -18.50 2.33 10.75
C SER A 140 -19.60 1.34 10.36
N ALA A 141 -19.30 0.41 9.44
CA ALA A 141 -20.22 -0.65 9.06
C ALA A 141 -20.60 -1.52 10.27
N HIS A 142 -19.62 -1.93 11.07
CA HIS A 142 -19.87 -2.69 12.30
C HIS A 142 -20.81 -1.94 13.27
N MET A 143 -20.57 -0.65 13.50
CA MET A 143 -21.44 0.19 14.34
C MET A 143 -22.88 0.30 13.79
N LEU A 144 -23.03 0.44 12.46
CA LEU A 144 -24.34 0.52 11.81
C LEU A 144 -25.09 -0.82 11.85
N THR A 145 -24.39 -1.93 11.58
CA THR A 145 -24.97 -3.28 11.60
C THR A 145 -25.48 -3.67 12.99
N PHE A 146 -24.74 -3.33 14.05
CA PHE A 146 -25.11 -3.68 15.42
C PHE A 146 -25.74 -2.51 16.20
N LYS A 147 -26.43 -1.59 15.51
CA LYS A 147 -27.10 -0.45 16.15
C LYS A 147 -28.31 -0.88 16.99
N SER A 148 -29.11 -1.83 16.51
CA SER A 148 -30.34 -2.29 17.19
C SER A 148 -30.08 -3.39 18.20
N ALA A 149 -30.90 -3.45 19.26
CA ALA A 149 -30.83 -4.52 20.26
C ALA A 149 -31.10 -5.90 19.65
N SER A 150 -32.03 -5.98 18.69
CA SER A 150 -32.34 -7.22 17.96
C SER A 150 -31.15 -7.74 17.15
N ALA A 151 -30.38 -6.85 16.50
CA ALA A 151 -29.18 -7.23 15.75
C ALA A 151 -28.05 -7.74 16.66
N ARG A 152 -27.92 -7.17 17.87
CA ARG A 152 -26.93 -7.63 18.88
C ARG A 152 -27.29 -9.00 19.47
N GLN A 153 -28.58 -9.25 19.68
CA GLN A 153 -29.08 -10.53 20.18
C GLN A 153 -28.92 -11.64 19.13
N ASN A 154 -29.22 -11.34 17.86
CA ASN A 154 -29.11 -12.27 16.74
C ASN A 154 -27.72 -12.28 16.07
N ALA A 155 -26.74 -11.60 16.66
CA ALA A 155 -25.38 -11.58 16.12
C ALA A 155 -24.83 -13.02 16.05
N ALA A 156 -24.49 -13.45 14.83
CA ALA A 156 -23.88 -14.76 14.56
C ALA A 156 -22.59 -14.96 15.37
N GLU A 157 -21.93 -13.86 15.71
CA GLU A 157 -20.78 -13.87 16.59
C GLU A 157 -20.98 -12.90 17.76
N LYS A 158 -20.78 -13.41 18.97
CA LYS A 158 -20.84 -12.61 20.20
C LYS A 158 -19.52 -11.86 20.41
N LEU A 159 -19.59 -10.87 21.30
CA LEU A 159 -18.40 -10.13 21.73
C LEU A 159 -17.33 -11.09 22.26
N PRO A 160 -16.05 -10.78 22.03
CA PRO A 160 -14.97 -11.58 22.59
C PRO A 160 -15.01 -11.53 24.12
N PHE A 161 -14.54 -12.60 24.77
CA PHE A 161 -14.54 -12.78 26.22
C PHE A 161 -13.99 -11.57 27.01
N PHE A 162 -13.02 -10.83 26.44
CA PHE A 162 -12.38 -9.68 27.08
C PHE A 162 -13.14 -8.35 26.93
N ILE A 163 -14.16 -8.26 26.05
CA ILE A 163 -15.02 -7.06 25.91
C ILE A 163 -16.45 -7.43 26.34
N PRO A 164 -16.85 -7.12 27.58
CA PRO A 164 -18.14 -7.56 28.11
C PRO A 164 -19.33 -6.74 27.59
N SER A 165 -19.11 -5.62 26.91
CA SER A 165 -20.16 -4.65 26.56
C SER A 165 -20.17 -4.24 25.09
N TRP A 166 -21.36 -4.25 24.48
CA TRP A 166 -21.59 -3.73 23.12
C TRP A 166 -21.39 -2.22 23.06
N THR A 167 -21.67 -1.52 24.15
CA THR A 167 -21.40 -0.07 24.27
C THR A 167 -19.91 0.19 24.25
N LEU A 168 -19.11 -0.63 24.96
CA LEU A 168 -17.65 -0.52 24.92
C LEU A 168 -17.11 -0.77 23.50
N MET A 169 -17.61 -1.81 22.81
CA MET A 169 -17.24 -2.08 21.42
C MET A 169 -17.62 -0.92 20.48
N TYR A 170 -18.78 -0.27 20.71
CA TYR A 170 -19.18 0.90 19.94
C TYR A 170 -18.23 2.08 20.17
N VAL A 171 -17.90 2.38 21.44
CA VAL A 171 -16.97 3.46 21.79
C VAL A 171 -15.58 3.23 21.19
N ILE A 172 -15.07 1.99 21.24
CA ILE A 172 -13.79 1.64 20.62
C ILE A 172 -13.83 1.88 19.10
N ASN A 173 -14.87 1.41 18.41
CA ASN A 173 -15.01 1.62 16.97
C ASN A 173 -15.15 3.11 16.62
N ALA A 174 -15.94 3.87 17.38
CA ALA A 174 -16.08 5.31 17.20
C ALA A 174 -14.73 6.04 17.41
N PHE A 175 -13.98 5.65 18.45
CA PHE A 175 -12.65 6.18 18.69
C PHE A 175 -11.70 5.88 17.52
N VAL A 176 -11.66 4.63 17.03
CA VAL A 176 -10.82 4.25 15.87
C VAL A 176 -11.20 5.07 14.64
N VAL A 177 -12.48 5.24 14.34
CA VAL A 177 -12.94 6.04 13.19
C VAL A 177 -12.47 7.49 13.31
N VAL A 178 -12.73 8.13 14.45
CA VAL A 178 -12.35 9.54 14.67
C VAL A 178 -10.82 9.70 14.66
N TRP A 179 -10.11 8.84 15.37
CA TRP A 179 -8.65 8.87 15.43
C TRP A 179 -8.00 8.70 14.06
N VAL A 180 -8.44 7.70 13.28
CA VAL A 180 -7.89 7.44 11.94
C VAL A 180 -8.29 8.54 10.96
N LEU A 181 -9.49 9.13 11.09
CA LEU A 181 -9.88 10.30 10.29
C LEU A 181 -8.99 11.51 10.57
N VAL A 182 -8.70 11.82 11.83
CA VAL A 182 -7.91 12.99 12.21
C VAL A 182 -6.41 12.77 11.96
N VAL A 183 -5.85 11.69 12.50
CA VAL A 183 -4.41 11.42 12.47
C VAL A 183 -3.98 10.76 11.17
N GLY A 184 -4.70 9.74 10.72
CA GLY A 184 -4.36 8.99 9.51
C GLY A 184 -4.68 9.79 8.25
N PHE A 185 -5.95 10.11 8.03
CA PHE A 185 -6.40 10.82 6.83
C PHE A 185 -6.08 12.32 6.87
N GLY A 186 -6.34 13.00 7.99
CA GLY A 186 -6.08 14.42 8.16
C GLY A 186 -4.59 14.74 8.14
N PHE A 187 -3.90 14.56 9.28
CA PHE A 187 -2.48 14.92 9.40
C PHE A 187 -1.58 14.06 8.51
N GLY A 188 -1.78 12.73 8.48
CA GLY A 188 -1.01 11.82 7.64
C GLY A 188 -1.21 12.06 6.15
N GLY A 189 -2.45 12.33 5.72
CA GLY A 189 -2.75 12.68 4.34
C GLY A 189 -2.14 14.02 3.94
N TRP A 190 -2.24 15.04 4.79
CA TRP A 190 -1.58 16.33 4.59
C TRP A 190 -0.06 16.20 4.45
N ALA A 191 0.60 15.51 5.39
CA ALA A 191 2.05 15.30 5.36
C ALA A 191 2.50 14.49 4.13
N SER A 192 1.74 13.45 3.76
CA SER A 192 2.05 12.63 2.58
C SER A 192 1.89 13.42 1.28
N MET A 193 0.81 14.21 1.15
CA MET A 193 0.55 14.99 -0.05
C MET A 193 1.53 16.15 -0.20
N THR A 194 1.84 16.86 0.87
CA THR A 194 2.85 17.93 0.85
C THR A 194 4.23 17.40 0.49
N ASN A 195 4.63 16.23 1.01
CA ASN A 195 5.89 15.60 0.62
C ASN A 195 5.88 15.13 -0.84
N PHE A 196 4.75 14.60 -1.33
CA PHE A 196 4.59 14.24 -2.73
C PHE A 196 4.75 15.45 -3.66
N ILE A 197 4.03 16.54 -3.39
CA ILE A 197 4.12 17.80 -4.16
C ILE A 197 5.56 18.32 -4.14
N ARG A 198 6.20 18.36 -2.96
CA ARG A 198 7.59 18.82 -2.84
C ARG A 198 8.55 17.98 -3.68
N GLN A 199 8.35 16.65 -3.77
CA GLN A 199 9.20 15.80 -4.61
C GLN A 199 8.96 16.05 -6.10
N VAL A 200 7.71 16.29 -6.50
CA VAL A 200 7.40 16.70 -7.88
C VAL A 200 8.08 18.03 -8.23
N ASP A 201 8.00 19.02 -7.35
CA ASP A 201 8.64 20.33 -7.54
C ASP A 201 10.17 20.24 -7.59
N THR A 202 10.77 19.36 -6.78
CA THR A 202 12.23 19.21 -6.66
C THR A 202 12.84 18.47 -7.85
N PHE A 203 12.21 17.38 -8.31
CA PHE A 203 12.77 16.50 -9.34
C PHE A 203 12.17 16.72 -10.74
N GLY A 204 11.06 17.46 -10.84
CA GLY A 204 10.31 17.69 -12.07
C GLY A 204 9.51 16.47 -12.53
N LEU A 205 8.65 16.68 -13.53
CA LEU A 205 8.02 15.59 -14.29
C LEU A 205 9.12 15.00 -15.20
N PHE A 206 9.40 13.70 -15.11
CA PHE A 206 10.52 13.01 -15.77
C PHE A 206 11.92 13.25 -15.14
N ALA A 207 12.05 13.00 -13.84
CA ALA A 207 13.34 12.96 -13.18
C ALA A 207 14.30 11.99 -13.90
N LYS A 208 15.40 12.51 -14.48
CA LYS A 208 16.45 11.67 -15.12
C LYS A 208 17.09 10.67 -14.15
N CYS A 209 17.02 10.95 -12.85
CA CYS A 209 17.49 10.06 -11.79
C CYS A 209 16.70 10.28 -10.50
N TYR A 210 16.09 9.22 -9.98
CA TYR A 210 15.47 9.18 -8.66
C TYR A 210 16.55 8.94 -7.59
N GLN A 211 16.56 9.75 -6.52
CA GLN A 211 17.56 9.74 -5.43
C GLN A 211 19.02 10.07 -5.81
N CYS A 212 19.25 10.73 -6.95
CA CYS A 212 20.57 11.29 -7.23
C CYS A 212 20.89 12.47 -6.28
N PRO A 213 22.17 12.68 -5.93
CA PRO A 213 22.59 13.90 -5.25
C PRO A 213 22.11 15.13 -6.04
N PRO A 214 21.66 16.20 -5.35
CA PRO A 214 21.34 17.44 -6.04
C PRO A 214 22.54 17.87 -6.89
N LYS A 215 22.29 18.37 -8.11
CA LYS A 215 23.34 18.95 -8.92
C LYS A 215 24.01 20.04 -8.10
N VAL A 216 25.27 19.81 -7.70
CA VAL A 216 26.12 20.87 -7.17
C VAL A 216 26.10 21.97 -8.24
N PRO A 217 25.73 23.22 -7.93
CA PRO A 217 25.85 24.30 -8.88
C PRO A 217 27.30 24.29 -9.36
N ALA A 218 27.50 24.23 -10.68
CA ALA A 218 28.82 24.17 -11.28
C ALA A 218 29.66 25.28 -10.67
N THR A 219 30.52 24.91 -9.71
CA THR A 219 31.52 25.82 -9.21
C THR A 219 32.43 25.99 -10.39
N ASN A 220 32.43 27.20 -10.98
CA ASN A 220 33.33 27.59 -12.04
C ASN A 220 34.75 27.14 -11.65
N GLN A 221 35.21 26.03 -12.21
CA GLN A 221 36.63 25.73 -12.34
C GLN A 221 37.19 26.64 -13.43
N THR A 222 37.12 27.93 -13.16
CA THR A 222 38.12 28.88 -13.62
C THR A 222 38.96 29.13 -12.39
N LEU A 223 40.17 28.55 -12.30
CA LEU A 223 41.33 29.23 -11.74
C LEU A 223 42.57 28.30 -11.71
N HIS A 224 43.49 28.62 -12.63
CA HIS A 224 44.96 28.65 -12.52
C HIS A 224 45.87 27.42 -12.64
N HIS A 225 46.71 27.54 -13.70
CA HIS A 225 48.07 27.06 -13.97
C HIS A 225 48.27 25.60 -14.40
#